data_AF-A0A2K5M578-F1
#
_entry.id   AF-A0A2K5M578-F1
#
_cell.length_a   1.000
_cell.length_b   1.000
_cell.length_c   1.000
_cell.angle_alpha   90.00
_cell.angle_beta   90.00
_cell.angle_gamma   90.00
#
_symmetry.space_group_name_H-M   'P 1'
#
loop_
_entity.id
_entity.type
_entity.pdbx_description
1 polymer ?
#
loop_
_entity_poly.entity_id
_entity_poly.type
_entity_poly.pdbx_seq_one_letter_code
_entity_poly.pdbx_strand_id
1 'polypeptide(L)'
;MPFVELDTNLPANRVPAGLEKRLCAAAASILGKPADRMNVTVRPGLTMALSGSTEPCAQLSVSSIGVVGTAEDNRSHSAHFFEFLTKELALGQDRFQVRFRGGSQNTERALAWMFRHLLSGSCIARGPNLEMNHLHLATSSSVKTREMTSLPHKKPLQPKPGVL
;
A
#
# COMPACT_ATOMS: atom_id res chain seq x y z
N MET A 1 -2.40 -8.60 -3.07
CA MET A 1 -2.89 -9.26 -1.84
C MET A 1 -3.61 -8.21 -1.00
N PRO A 2 -4.88 -7.96 -1.30
CA PRO A 2 -5.75 -7.12 -0.51
C PRO A 2 -6.25 -7.82 0.77
N PHE A 3 -6.21 -7.10 1.88
CA PHE A 3 -6.88 -7.42 3.15
C PHE A 3 -7.99 -6.40 3.37
N VAL A 4 -9.20 -6.89 3.56
CA VAL A 4 -10.42 -6.11 3.77
C VAL A 4 -11.02 -6.54 5.10
N GLU A 5 -10.97 -5.65 6.08
CA GLU A 5 -11.49 -5.90 7.42
C GLU A 5 -12.67 -4.99 7.69
N LEU A 6 -13.83 -5.58 8.00
CA LEU A 6 -15.05 -4.87 8.36
C LEU A 6 -15.30 -5.04 9.85
N ASP A 7 -15.18 -3.94 10.58
CA ASP A 7 -15.46 -3.82 12.00
C ASP A 7 -16.81 -3.15 12.20
N THR A 8 -17.68 -3.71 13.03
CA THR A 8 -18.99 -3.10 13.34
C THR A 8 -19.42 -3.37 14.77
N ASN A 9 -20.12 -2.40 15.37
CA ASN A 9 -20.80 -2.58 16.65
C ASN A 9 -22.18 -3.25 16.51
N LEU A 10 -22.61 -3.56 15.28
CA LEU A 10 -23.82 -4.35 15.06
C LEU A 10 -23.64 -5.74 15.68
N PRO A 11 -24.62 -6.22 16.46
CA PRO A 11 -24.58 -7.59 16.95
C PRO A 11 -24.63 -8.58 15.78
N ALA A 12 -24.04 -9.77 15.97
CA ALA A 12 -23.89 -10.75 14.90
C ALA A 12 -25.23 -11.17 14.24
N ASN A 13 -26.34 -11.13 14.98
CA ASN A 13 -27.68 -11.44 14.46
C ASN A 13 -28.25 -10.36 13.51
N ARG A 14 -27.70 -9.14 13.51
CA ARG A 14 -28.06 -8.05 12.58
C ARG A 14 -27.14 -7.99 11.38
N VAL A 15 -26.03 -8.73 11.37
CA VAL A 15 -25.16 -8.85 10.20
C VAL A 15 -25.72 -9.94 9.27
N PRO A 16 -25.97 -9.63 7.99
CA PRO A 16 -26.48 -10.60 7.04
C PRO A 16 -25.56 -11.82 6.89
N ALA A 17 -26.14 -13.02 6.84
CA ALA A 17 -25.38 -14.23 6.57
C ALA A 17 -24.68 -14.16 5.21
N GLY A 18 -23.42 -14.62 5.16
CA GLY A 18 -22.62 -14.63 3.93
C GLY A 18 -22.12 -13.26 3.47
N LEU A 19 -22.21 -12.23 4.33
CA LEU A 19 -21.69 -10.89 4.03
C LEU A 19 -20.20 -10.94 3.64
N GLU A 20 -19.40 -11.79 4.28
CA GLU A 20 -17.99 -11.98 3.99
C GLU A 20 -17.72 -12.41 2.53
N LYS A 21 -18.58 -13.27 1.97
CA LYS A 21 -18.46 -13.72 0.57
C LYS A 21 -18.88 -12.61 -0.40
N ARG A 22 -19.97 -11.91 -0.11
CA ARG A 22 -20.43 -10.78 -0.93
C ARG A 22 -19.43 -9.62 -0.90
N LEU A 23 -18.88 -9.31 0.27
CA LEU A 23 -17.84 -8.31 0.44
C LEU A 23 -16.56 -8.70 -0.29
N CYS A 24 -16.18 -9.98 -0.28
CA CYS A 24 -15.05 -10.48 -1.08
C CYS A 24 -15.25 -10.25 -2.57
N ALA A 25 -16.42 -10.62 -3.12
CA ALA A 25 -16.74 -10.42 -4.53
C ALA A 25 -16.80 -8.93 -4.90
N ALA A 26 -17.45 -8.10 -4.06
CA ALA A 26 -17.52 -6.66 -4.27
C ALA A 26 -16.13 -6.01 -4.23
N ALA A 27 -15.32 -6.35 -3.22
CA ALA A 27 -13.96 -5.86 -3.11
C ALA A 27 -13.11 -6.26 -4.32
N ALA A 28 -13.23 -7.51 -4.82
CA ALA A 28 -12.55 -8.00 -6.01
C ALA A 28 -12.82 -7.13 -7.23
N SER A 29 -14.10 -6.82 -7.48
CA SER A 29 -14.51 -5.92 -8.56
C SER A 29 -14.02 -4.49 -8.34
N ILE A 30 -14.18 -3.93 -7.13
CA ILE A 30 -13.81 -2.54 -6.82
C ILE A 30 -12.31 -2.32 -6.94
N LEU A 31 -11.50 -3.25 -6.44
CA LEU A 31 -10.04 -3.14 -6.41
C LEU A 31 -9.36 -3.69 -7.68
N GLY A 32 -10.13 -4.27 -8.61
CA GLY A 32 -9.59 -4.90 -9.82
C GLY A 32 -8.59 -6.02 -9.53
N LYS A 33 -8.78 -6.77 -8.43
CA LYS A 33 -7.92 -7.90 -8.03
C LYS A 33 -8.73 -9.20 -8.07
N PRO A 34 -8.10 -10.33 -8.40
CA PRO A 34 -8.82 -11.59 -8.48
C PRO A 34 -9.25 -12.03 -7.07
N ALA A 35 -10.44 -12.63 -6.99
CA ALA A 35 -11.10 -12.98 -5.72
C ALA A 35 -10.34 -14.04 -4.92
N ASP A 36 -9.56 -14.90 -5.59
CA ASP A 36 -8.67 -15.89 -4.96
C ASP A 36 -7.53 -15.28 -4.14
N ARG A 37 -7.25 -13.98 -4.32
CA ARG A 37 -6.22 -13.22 -3.59
C ARG A 37 -6.81 -12.26 -2.54
N MET A 38 -8.12 -12.26 -2.37
CA MET A 38 -8.83 -11.44 -1.38
C MET A 38 -8.83 -12.12 -0.03
N ASN A 39 -8.53 -11.35 1.02
CA ASN A 39 -8.73 -11.77 2.40
C ASN A 39 -9.77 -10.86 3.02
N VAL A 40 -10.88 -11.44 3.50
CA VAL A 40 -11.98 -10.69 4.10
C VAL A 40 -12.24 -11.18 5.51
N THR A 41 -12.32 -10.24 6.44
CA THR A 41 -12.68 -10.51 7.84
C THR A 41 -13.86 -9.62 8.21
N VAL A 42 -14.92 -10.19 8.78
CA VAL A 42 -16.06 -9.45 9.33
C VAL A 42 -16.10 -9.68 10.83
N ARG A 43 -16.01 -8.60 11.61
CA ARG A 43 -16.00 -8.62 13.08
C ARG A 43 -17.22 -7.87 13.62
N PRO A 44 -18.32 -8.58 13.90
CA PRO A 44 -19.50 -8.00 14.53
C PRO A 44 -19.35 -7.86 16.05
N GLY A 45 -20.23 -7.08 16.67
CA GLY A 45 -20.39 -6.99 18.12
C GLY A 45 -19.25 -6.27 18.84
N LEU A 46 -18.50 -5.42 18.14
CA LEU A 46 -17.39 -4.69 18.72
C LEU A 46 -17.87 -3.47 19.53
N THR A 47 -17.16 -3.14 20.59
CA THR A 47 -17.35 -1.85 21.29
C THR A 47 -16.72 -0.74 20.46
N MET A 48 -17.53 0.06 19.77
CA MET A 48 -17.06 1.13 18.88
C MET A 48 -17.83 2.43 19.11
N ALA A 49 -17.14 3.55 18.92
CA ALA A 49 -17.75 4.87 18.78
C ALA A 49 -17.22 5.51 17.49
N LEU A 50 -18.12 6.00 16.65
CA LEU A 50 -17.79 6.74 15.43
C LEU A 50 -18.25 8.18 15.57
N SER A 51 -17.31 9.11 15.37
CA SER A 51 -17.54 10.55 15.52
C SER A 51 -18.15 10.93 16.88
N GLY A 52 -17.74 10.24 17.96
CA GLY A 52 -18.24 10.46 19.33
C GLY A 52 -19.57 9.78 19.67
N SER A 53 -20.22 9.10 18.73
CA SER A 53 -21.49 8.38 18.95
C SER A 53 -21.29 6.86 18.91
N THR A 54 -21.91 6.16 19.86
CA THR A 54 -21.94 4.68 19.97
C THR A 54 -23.11 4.06 19.21
N GLU A 55 -23.88 4.84 18.44
CA GLU A 55 -24.93 4.32 17.56
C GLU A 55 -24.38 3.33 16.54
N PRO A 56 -25.22 2.49 15.93
CA PRO A 56 -24.81 1.54 14.90
C PRO A 56 -23.87 2.16 13.88
N CYS A 57 -22.68 1.57 13.72
CA CYS A 57 -21.63 2.06 12.83
C CYS A 57 -20.77 0.91 12.32
N ALA A 58 -20.03 1.21 11.24
CA ALA A 58 -19.08 0.28 10.68
C ALA A 58 -17.82 1.01 10.18
N GLN A 59 -16.68 0.34 10.31
CA GLN A 59 -15.40 0.80 9.83
C GLN A 59 -14.78 -0.26 8.93
N LEU A 60 -14.43 0.12 7.71
CA LEU A 60 -13.78 -0.75 6.74
C LEU A 60 -12.31 -0.37 6.60
N SER A 61 -11.41 -1.31 6.85
CA SER A 61 -9.98 -1.16 6.61
C SER A 61 -9.59 -1.94 5.36
N VAL A 62 -9.08 -1.23 4.35
CA VAL A 62 -8.61 -1.83 3.08
C VAL A 62 -7.11 -1.64 2.98
N SER A 63 -6.36 -2.73 2.96
CA SER A 63 -4.91 -2.73 2.80
C SER A 63 -4.56 -3.51 1.54
N SER A 64 -3.89 -2.90 0.57
CA SER A 64 -3.57 -3.57 -0.68
C SER A 64 -2.28 -3.05 -1.31
N ILE A 65 -1.68 -3.88 -2.16
CA ILE A 65 -0.43 -3.58 -2.87
C ILE A 65 -0.76 -3.07 -4.28
N GLY A 66 -0.31 -1.86 -4.58
CA GLY A 66 -0.36 -1.25 -5.92
C GLY A 66 -1.75 -0.88 -6.47
N VAL A 67 -2.79 -0.80 -5.63
CA VAL A 67 -4.14 -0.30 -6.02
C VAL A 67 -4.72 0.73 -5.05
N VAL A 68 -4.10 0.89 -3.88
CA VAL A 68 -4.47 1.92 -2.91
C VAL A 68 -3.25 2.83 -2.78
N GLY A 69 -3.34 4.05 -3.29
CA GLY A 69 -2.15 4.89 -3.43
C GLY A 69 -2.41 6.32 -3.89
N THR A 70 -3.35 6.55 -4.81
CA THR A 70 -3.75 7.90 -5.20
C THR A 70 -5.03 8.33 -4.48
N ALA A 71 -5.19 9.64 -4.29
CA ALA A 71 -6.40 10.20 -3.68
C ALA A 71 -7.66 9.97 -4.55
N GLU A 72 -7.48 9.90 -5.87
CA GLU A 72 -8.56 9.68 -6.83
C GLU A 72 -9.06 8.23 -6.81
N ASP A 73 -8.15 7.25 -6.84
CA ASP A 73 -8.49 5.82 -6.71
C ASP A 73 -9.21 5.57 -5.39
N ASN A 74 -8.67 6.08 -4.28
CA ASN A 74 -9.28 5.92 -2.96
C ASN A 74 -10.67 6.55 -2.89
N ARG A 75 -10.91 7.69 -3.56
CA ARG A 75 -12.23 8.32 -3.64
C ARG A 75 -13.22 7.45 -4.40
N SER A 76 -12.84 6.96 -5.58
CA SER A 76 -13.69 6.06 -6.37
C SER A 76 -13.99 4.77 -5.61
N HIS A 77 -12.97 4.12 -5.05
CA HIS A 77 -13.14 2.91 -4.25
C HIS A 77 -14.04 3.15 -3.03
N SER A 78 -13.86 4.27 -2.32
CA SER A 78 -14.70 4.65 -1.19
C SER A 78 -16.17 4.69 -1.59
N ALA A 79 -16.51 5.36 -2.70
CA ALA A 79 -17.88 5.50 -3.16
C ALA A 79 -18.54 4.13 -3.42
N HIS A 80 -17.83 3.22 -4.09
CA HIS A 80 -18.35 1.88 -4.36
C HIS A 80 -18.49 1.01 -3.10
N PHE A 81 -17.52 1.06 -2.19
CA PHE A 81 -17.64 0.34 -0.90
C PHE A 81 -18.80 0.86 -0.06
N PHE A 82 -18.98 2.18 -0.07
CA PHE A 82 -20.03 2.86 0.64
C PHE A 82 -21.41 2.46 0.13
N GLU A 83 -21.60 2.44 -1.20
CA GLU A 83 -22.83 2.00 -1.83
C GLU A 83 -23.16 0.54 -1.46
N PHE A 84 -22.17 -0.35 -1.51
CA PHE A 84 -22.33 -1.76 -1.17
C PHE A 84 -22.73 -1.94 0.31
N LEU A 85 -22.01 -1.31 1.24
CA LEU A 85 -22.21 -1.55 2.67
C LEU A 85 -23.47 -0.88 3.22
N THR A 86 -23.86 0.27 2.67
CA THR A 86 -25.13 0.93 3.02
C THR A 86 -26.32 0.01 2.70
N LYS A 87 -26.27 -0.69 1.56
CA LYS A 87 -27.31 -1.65 1.13
C LYS A 87 -27.33 -2.90 2.00
N GLU A 88 -26.17 -3.43 2.36
CA GLU A 88 -26.06 -4.67 3.13
C GLU A 88 -26.37 -4.50 4.63
N LEU A 89 -25.91 -3.40 5.25
CA LEU A 89 -25.99 -3.21 6.71
C LEU A 89 -27.14 -2.28 7.16
N ALA A 90 -27.85 -1.65 6.21
CA ALA A 90 -28.90 -0.68 6.50
C ALA A 90 -28.47 0.43 7.47
N LEU A 91 -27.21 0.89 7.34
CA LEU A 91 -26.64 1.97 8.14
C LEU A 91 -26.78 3.32 7.42
N GLY A 92 -26.84 4.40 8.20
CA GLY A 92 -26.75 5.77 7.68
C GLY A 92 -25.41 6.04 7.01
N GLN A 93 -25.40 6.93 6.03
CA GLN A 93 -24.21 7.34 5.28
C GLN A 93 -23.12 7.92 6.21
N ASP A 94 -23.52 8.65 7.23
CA ASP A 94 -22.67 9.24 8.27
C ASP A 94 -22.09 8.21 9.25
N ARG A 95 -22.59 6.97 9.25
CA ARG A 95 -22.22 5.90 10.19
C ARG A 95 -21.16 4.94 9.64
N PHE A 96 -20.49 5.32 8.56
CA PHE A 96 -19.52 4.48 7.89
C PHE A 96 -18.20 5.21 7.61
N GLN A 97 -17.08 4.51 7.86
CA GLN A 97 -15.74 5.05 7.59
C GLN A 97 -14.87 4.03 6.85
N VAL A 98 -14.21 4.45 5.77
CA VAL A 98 -13.22 3.63 5.05
C VAL A 98 -11.82 4.16 5.32
N ARG A 99 -10.91 3.26 5.64
CA ARG A 99 -9.48 3.55 5.80
C ARG A 99 -8.68 2.73 4.80
N PHE A 100 -7.95 3.42 3.92
CA PHE A 100 -6.98 2.79 3.03
C PHE A 100 -5.59 2.81 3.66
N ARG A 101 -4.91 1.66 3.63
CA ARG A 101 -3.50 1.53 4.01
C ARG A 101 -2.71 1.12 2.78
N GLY A 102 -1.91 2.04 2.25
CA GLY A 102 -0.92 1.74 1.21
C GLY A 102 0.25 0.95 1.80
N GLY A 103 0.71 -0.08 1.08
CA GLY A 103 2.02 -0.66 1.35
C GLY A 103 3.09 0.38 1.01
N SER A 104 4.07 0.59 1.89
CA SER A 104 5.28 1.31 1.50
C SER A 104 5.99 0.51 0.42
N GLN A 105 6.31 1.13 -0.72
CA GLN A 105 6.91 0.47 -1.90
C GLN A 105 8.13 -0.43 -1.57
N ASN A 106 8.84 -0.18 -0.46
CA ASN A 106 9.99 -0.97 -0.03
C ASN A 106 9.62 -2.33 0.59
N THR A 107 8.54 -2.45 1.36
CA THR A 107 8.07 -3.75 1.87
C THR A 107 7.29 -4.54 0.81
N GLU A 108 6.76 -3.85 -0.21
CA GLU A 108 6.02 -4.44 -1.32
C GLU A 108 6.88 -5.35 -2.20
N ARG A 109 8.17 -5.06 -2.41
CA ARG A 109 9.08 -5.95 -3.15
C ARG A 109 9.33 -7.26 -2.41
N ALA A 110 9.54 -7.20 -1.09
CA ALA A 110 9.78 -8.39 -0.27
C ALA A 110 8.52 -9.27 -0.17
N LEU A 111 7.36 -8.67 0.05
CA LEU A 111 6.08 -9.41 0.11
C LEU A 111 5.67 -9.94 -1.27
N ALA A 112 5.76 -9.15 -2.34
CA ALA A 112 5.48 -9.62 -3.69
C ALA A 112 6.45 -10.75 -4.10
N TRP A 113 7.73 -10.67 -3.70
CA TRP A 113 8.70 -11.75 -3.85
C TRP A 113 8.28 -12.97 -3.04
N MET A 114 8.01 -12.86 -1.74
CA MET A 114 7.60 -13.98 -0.91
C MET A 114 6.34 -14.66 -1.45
N PHE A 115 5.31 -13.93 -1.84
CA PHE A 115 4.07 -14.51 -2.38
C PHE A 115 4.26 -15.17 -3.74
N ARG A 116 5.11 -14.61 -4.62
CA ARG A 116 5.47 -15.25 -5.89
C ARG A 116 6.17 -16.60 -5.66
N HIS A 117 6.97 -16.72 -4.59
CA HIS A 117 7.70 -17.95 -4.27
C HIS A 117 6.86 -18.95 -3.45
N LEU A 118 6.01 -18.48 -2.54
CA LEU A 118 5.09 -19.33 -1.77
C LEU A 118 4.03 -19.98 -2.66
N LEU A 119 3.47 -19.23 -3.63
CA LEU A 119 2.44 -19.74 -4.53
C LEU A 119 2.99 -20.58 -5.69
N SER A 120 4.30 -20.54 -5.95
CA SER A 120 4.94 -21.36 -6.99
C SER A 120 5.57 -22.66 -6.47
N GLY A 121 5.40 -22.99 -5.18
CA GLY A 121 5.97 -24.20 -4.57
C GLY A 121 7.50 -24.28 -4.63
N SER A 122 8.17 -23.18 -5.01
CA SER A 122 9.61 -23.17 -5.27
C SER A 122 10.33 -22.54 -4.10
N CYS A 123 10.49 -23.32 -3.04
CA CYS A 123 11.37 -23.04 -1.92
C CYS A 123 12.84 -23.14 -2.39
N ILE A 124 13.37 -22.13 -3.07
CA ILE A 124 14.81 -22.04 -3.31
C ILE A 124 15.37 -20.92 -2.44
N ALA A 125 16.00 -21.34 -1.35
CA ALA A 125 16.81 -20.54 -0.47
C ALA A 125 17.92 -19.83 -1.27
N ARG A 126 17.81 -18.51 -1.41
CA ARG A 126 18.95 -17.60 -1.58
C ARG A 126 18.58 -16.28 -0.93
N GLY A 127 18.94 -16.14 0.35
CA GLY A 127 18.82 -14.88 1.07
C GLY A 127 19.73 -13.80 0.47
N PRO A 128 19.37 -12.51 0.57
CA PRO A 128 20.23 -11.43 0.14
C PRO A 128 21.38 -11.24 1.14
N ASN A 129 22.60 -11.22 0.59
CA ASN A 129 23.85 -10.90 1.27
C ASN A 129 23.75 -9.48 1.87
N LEU A 130 23.70 -9.38 3.20
CA LEU A 130 23.74 -8.11 3.92
C LEU A 130 25.22 -7.72 4.05
N GLU A 131 25.79 -7.16 2.99
CA GLU A 131 27.11 -6.53 3.08
C GLU A 131 26.97 -5.18 3.80
N MET A 132 27.40 -5.22 5.05
CA MET A 132 27.48 -4.12 6.00
C MET A 132 28.68 -3.25 5.63
N ASN A 133 28.45 -2.24 4.79
CA ASN A 133 29.46 -1.22 4.51
C ASN A 133 29.68 -0.35 5.75
N HIS A 134 30.64 -0.79 6.57
CA HIS A 134 31.30 0.03 7.56
C HIS A 134 32.04 1.17 6.87
N LEU A 135 31.85 2.38 7.43
CA LEU A 135 32.78 3.50 7.31
C LEU A 135 34.23 2.98 7.38
N HIS A 136 35.01 3.23 6.33
CA HIS A 136 36.45 3.38 6.48
C HIS A 136 36.94 4.58 5.67
N LEU A 137 37.42 5.55 6.46
CA LEU A 137 38.35 6.61 6.09
C LEU A 137 39.47 6.01 5.23
N ALA A 138 39.59 6.44 3.98
CA ALA A 138 40.74 6.14 3.13
C ALA A 138 41.60 7.41 2.99
N THR A 139 42.53 7.56 3.92
CA THR A 139 43.73 8.38 3.76
C THR A 139 44.74 7.67 2.87
N SER A 140 45.29 8.43 1.93
CA SER A 140 46.66 8.35 1.39
C SER A 140 47.10 7.16 0.51
N SER A 141 47.63 7.56 -0.65
CA SER A 141 48.80 7.01 -1.37
C SER A 141 48.71 5.60 -1.97
N SER A 142 48.70 5.50 -3.31
CA SER A 142 49.95 5.22 -4.03
C SER A 142 49.80 5.39 -5.55
N VAL A 143 50.85 5.99 -6.11
CA VAL A 143 51.19 6.31 -7.49
C VAL A 143 51.11 5.09 -8.42
N LYS A 144 50.52 5.27 -9.61
CA LYS A 144 51.03 4.61 -10.83
C LYS A 144 50.85 5.51 -12.06
N THR A 145 51.99 5.88 -12.63
CA THR A 145 52.21 6.81 -13.74
C THR A 145 52.06 6.12 -15.11
N ARG A 146 51.72 6.95 -16.13
CA ARG A 146 51.74 6.80 -17.60
C ARG A 146 50.33 6.84 -18.19
N GLU A 147 49.98 7.66 -19.19
CA GLU A 147 50.79 8.36 -20.20
C GLU A 147 50.03 9.59 -20.75
N MET A 148 50.76 10.63 -21.15
CA MET A 148 50.25 11.88 -21.71
C MET A 148 49.85 11.72 -23.18
N THR A 149 48.66 12.20 -23.55
CA THR A 149 48.42 12.66 -24.93
C THR A 149 47.45 13.85 -24.95
N SER A 150 48.05 15.02 -25.16
CA SER A 150 47.58 16.31 -25.70
C SER A 150 46.08 16.67 -25.78
N LEU A 151 45.78 17.87 -25.23
CA LEU A 151 44.61 18.75 -25.39
C LEU A 151 44.32 19.17 -26.85
N PRO A 152 43.12 19.75 -27.13
CA PRO A 152 43.08 21.21 -27.16
C PRO A 152 41.89 21.85 -26.43
N HIS A 153 42.19 23.05 -25.90
CA HIS A 153 41.33 24.01 -25.21
C HIS A 153 40.02 24.37 -25.92
N LYS A 154 38.93 24.50 -25.14
CA LYS A 154 37.86 25.47 -25.40
C LYS A 154 37.66 26.41 -24.20
N LYS A 155 37.68 27.71 -24.51
CA LYS A 155 37.59 28.88 -23.61
C LYS A 155 36.34 28.86 -22.71
N PRO A 156 36.42 29.37 -21.46
CA PRO A 156 35.26 29.72 -20.65
C PRO A 156 34.66 31.07 -21.10
N LEU A 157 33.32 31.11 -21.25
CA LEU A 157 32.57 32.36 -21.42
C LEU A 157 32.43 33.07 -20.07
N GLN A 158 32.84 34.33 -20.05
CA GLN A 158 32.66 35.29 -18.94
C GLN A 158 31.18 35.70 -18.80
N PRO A 159 30.69 35.99 -17.58
CA PRO A 159 29.37 36.57 -17.36
C PRO A 159 29.36 38.07 -17.74
N LYS A 160 28.30 38.52 -18.44
CA LYS A 160 28.11 39.93 -18.79
C LYS A 160 27.56 40.71 -17.57
N PRO A 161 28.10 41.90 -17.27
CA PRO A 161 27.58 42.79 -16.22
C PRO A 161 26.33 43.55 -16.69
N GLY A 162 25.45 43.85 -15.74
CA GLY A 162 24.28 44.70 -15.93
C GLY A 162 24.62 46.20 -15.98
N VAL A 163 23.81 46.93 -16.75
CA VAL A 163 23.68 48.40 -16.91
C VAL A 163 22.29 48.54 -17.59
N LEU A 164 21.30 49.35 -17.22
CA LEU A 164 21.13 50.55 -16.39
C LEU A 164 19.69 50.52 -15.82
#